data_AF-A0A6A6KKV1-F1
#
_entry.id   AF-A0A6A6KKV1-F1
#
_cell.length_a   1.000
_cell.length_b   1.000
_cell.length_c   1.000
_cell.angle_alpha   90.00
_cell.angle_beta   90.00
_cell.angle_gamma   90.00
#
_symmetry.space_group_name_H-M   'P 1'
#
loop_
_entity.id
_entity.type
_entity.pdbx_description
1 polymer ?
#
loop_
_entity_poly.entity_id
_entity_poly.type
_entity_poly.pdbx_seq_one_letter_code
_entity_poly.pdbx_strand_id
1 'polypeptide(L)'
;MAISAVFSPAQYMGEKCISGIDCFVLKLSADLADLADRSDSTAEMIKHVVFGYFSQRSGLLVYLEDSYLTRIQSPGSYPTYWETTIATKVEDYRMVDGVMIAHGGQSSVMITRFGDNLKAGLSITRMEETWSIDDIAFNVEGLSMDCFIPPKEPLAFELQKPQSQKKQLLAFSAFSSEAANEKPRPPPIRVGLTESAGRGVFATRRIGAGDLIHTAKPIVAHPSLSGINTVCYFCLKKLNLTDFKSHSVAFCSSECEVNAKVFYDVETKEDWQAFDDYCRTQGLKYPLLVKRLACMVISGAASAESLDILQPASLSRDMILEMEEGFGLLRSGFVKANIADELIAFLTKQWYINMLARIRINAFRIELAVGLHEDLLSSAAACIEAEVAVGNAVYMLPSFYNHDCENADARLKALRDIEAGSSIVGQLLE
;
A
#
# COMPACT_ATOMS: atom_id res chain seq x y z
N MET A 1 -21.08 3.31 7.24
CA MET A 1 -21.80 3.85 8.43
C MET A 1 -22.61 5.07 8.04
N ALA A 2 -23.74 5.33 8.70
CA ALA A 2 -24.49 6.58 8.51
C ALA A 2 -23.95 7.69 9.43
N ILE A 3 -24.03 8.96 8.99
CA ILE A 3 -23.56 10.13 9.76
C ILE A 3 -24.23 10.20 11.15
N SER A 4 -25.49 9.77 11.25
CA SER A 4 -26.24 9.68 12.51
C SER A 4 -25.63 8.73 13.55
N ALA A 5 -24.95 7.66 13.12
CA ALA A 5 -24.27 6.74 14.03
C ALA A 5 -23.01 7.40 14.62
N VAL A 6 -22.21 8.07 13.78
CA VAL A 6 -20.97 8.77 14.17
C VAL A 6 -21.27 9.89 15.17
N PHE A 7 -22.35 10.65 14.97
CA PHE A 7 -22.77 11.73 15.85
C PHE A 7 -23.68 11.29 17.02
N SER A 8 -23.94 10.00 17.21
CA SER A 8 -24.78 9.52 18.31
C SER A 8 -24.27 9.82 19.73
N PRO A 9 -22.95 9.90 20.04
CA PRO A 9 -22.45 10.34 21.34
C PRO A 9 -22.17 11.86 21.40
N ALA A 10 -22.57 12.64 20.40
CA ALA A 10 -22.19 14.04 20.29
C ALA A 10 -22.92 14.96 21.28
N GLN A 11 -22.20 15.97 21.78
CA GLN A 11 -22.76 17.04 22.58
C GLN A 11 -23.44 18.08 21.69
N TYR A 12 -24.71 18.42 21.98
CA TYR A 12 -25.37 19.58 21.38
C TYR A 12 -24.74 20.89 21.86
N MET A 13 -24.36 21.76 20.91
CA MET A 13 -23.64 23.01 21.16
C MET A 13 -24.48 24.28 20.93
N GLY A 14 -25.71 24.15 20.44
CA GLY A 14 -26.59 25.28 20.08
C GLY A 14 -26.89 25.33 18.59
N GLU A 15 -27.23 26.53 18.12
CA GLU A 15 -27.68 26.79 16.75
C GLU A 15 -26.80 27.85 16.08
N LYS A 16 -26.57 27.72 14.77
CA LYS A 16 -25.74 28.63 13.97
C LYS A 16 -26.23 28.63 12.52
N CYS A 17 -26.37 29.81 11.92
CA CYS A 17 -26.65 29.92 10.49
C CYS A 17 -25.34 29.69 9.70
N ILE A 18 -25.32 28.70 8.81
CA ILE A 18 -24.18 28.38 7.94
C ILE A 18 -24.63 28.54 6.48
N SER A 19 -23.95 29.41 5.72
CA SER A 19 -24.27 29.69 4.31
C SER A 19 -25.75 30.02 4.03
N GLY A 20 -26.44 30.65 4.99
CA GLY A 20 -27.87 30.97 4.91
C GLY A 20 -28.83 29.85 5.32
N ILE A 21 -28.32 28.74 5.85
CA ILE A 21 -29.11 27.61 6.37
C ILE A 21 -29.00 27.59 7.89
N ASP A 22 -30.14 27.65 8.57
CA ASP A 22 -30.22 27.49 10.02
C ASP A 22 -29.89 26.05 10.40
N CYS A 23 -28.81 25.88 11.16
CA CYS A 23 -28.28 24.58 11.57
C CYS A 23 -28.28 24.44 13.09
N PHE A 24 -28.50 23.21 13.57
CA PHE A 24 -28.07 22.82 14.91
C PHE A 24 -26.65 22.26 14.86
N VAL A 25 -25.89 22.47 15.94
CA VAL A 25 -24.45 22.14 16.00
C VAL A 25 -24.25 20.99 16.98
N LEU A 26 -23.64 19.91 16.50
CA LEU A 26 -23.21 18.78 17.32
C LEU A 26 -21.69 18.73 17.38
N LYS A 27 -21.14 18.44 18.56
CA LYS A 27 -19.70 18.32 18.81
C LYS A 27 -19.34 16.93 19.27
N LEU A 28 -18.41 16.29 18.57
CA LEU A 28 -17.68 15.12 19.02
C LEU A 28 -16.33 15.57 19.58
N SER A 29 -15.80 14.83 20.54
CA SER A 29 -14.45 15.04 21.07
C SER A 29 -13.90 13.66 21.39
N ALA A 30 -12.72 13.34 20.87
CA ALA A 30 -12.03 12.11 21.27
C ALA A 30 -11.76 12.14 22.77
N ASP A 31 -11.91 10.99 23.43
CA ASP A 31 -11.61 10.91 24.85
C ASP A 31 -10.09 10.76 25.10
N LEU A 32 -9.68 10.77 26.37
CA LEU A 32 -8.26 10.68 26.72
C LEU A 32 -7.64 9.31 26.42
N ALA A 33 -8.44 8.24 26.30
CA ALA A 33 -7.95 6.92 25.90
C ALA A 33 -7.75 6.87 24.38
N ASP A 34 -8.73 7.32 23.59
CA ASP A 34 -8.61 7.46 22.13
C ASP A 34 -7.41 8.32 21.73
N LEU A 35 -7.16 9.40 22.47
CA LEU A 35 -6.02 10.30 22.25
C LEU A 35 -4.69 9.66 22.67
N ALA A 36 -4.67 8.90 23.76
CA ALA A 36 -3.48 8.19 24.23
C ALA A 36 -3.09 7.02 23.32
N ASP A 37 -4.05 6.23 22.85
CA ASP A 37 -3.83 5.15 21.88
C ASP A 37 -3.34 5.66 20.51
N ARG A 38 -3.61 6.94 20.21
CA ARG A 38 -3.11 7.69 19.04
C ARG A 38 -1.85 8.51 19.34
N SER A 39 -1.25 8.37 20.52
CA SER A 39 -0.05 9.07 20.96
C SER A 39 1.12 8.12 21.19
N ASP A 40 2.35 8.62 21.02
CA ASP A 40 3.57 7.92 21.40
C ASP A 40 4.56 8.83 22.16
N SER A 41 5.77 8.32 22.43
CA SER A 41 6.83 9.05 23.15
C SER A 41 7.37 10.31 22.43
N THR A 42 6.98 10.53 21.19
CA THR A 42 7.46 11.60 20.29
C THR A 42 6.34 12.48 19.75
N ALA A 43 5.13 11.95 19.56
CA ALA A 43 3.94 12.68 19.11
C ALA A 43 2.76 12.42 20.04
N GLU A 44 2.32 13.46 20.76
CA GLU A 44 1.15 13.42 21.65
C GLU A 44 -0.03 14.14 20.98
N MET A 45 -1.12 13.44 20.73
CA MET A 45 -2.37 14.03 20.26
C MET A 45 -3.10 14.64 21.47
N ILE A 46 -3.02 15.96 21.61
CA ILE A 46 -3.58 16.68 22.76
C ILE A 46 -5.10 16.78 22.65
N LYS A 47 -5.63 16.89 21.42
CA LYS A 47 -7.04 17.18 21.17
C LYS A 47 -7.42 16.73 19.76
N HIS A 48 -8.59 16.12 19.65
CA HIS A 48 -9.31 15.91 18.39
C HIS A 48 -10.78 16.24 18.64
N VAL A 49 -11.34 17.18 17.87
CA VAL A 49 -12.71 17.67 18.02
C VAL A 49 -13.32 17.88 16.65
N VAL A 50 -14.52 17.33 16.46
CA VAL A 50 -15.32 17.46 15.23
C VAL A 50 -16.62 18.19 15.55
N PHE A 51 -17.00 19.16 14.73
CA PHE A 51 -18.30 19.84 14.76
C PHE A 51 -19.07 19.54 13.47
N GLY A 52 -20.26 18.95 13.62
CA GLY A 52 -21.22 18.77 12.53
C GLY A 52 -22.32 19.84 12.61
N TYR A 53 -22.55 20.53 11.50
CA TYR A 53 -23.59 21.53 11.34
C TYR A 53 -24.74 20.94 10.52
N PHE A 54 -25.86 20.64 11.16
CA PHE A 54 -26.98 19.92 10.56
C PHE A 54 -28.16 20.86 10.34
N SER A 55 -28.72 20.89 9.14
CA SER A 55 -29.88 21.73 8.84
C SER A 55 -31.05 21.40 9.77
N GLN A 56 -31.62 22.40 10.45
CA GLN A 56 -32.80 22.20 11.30
C GLN A 56 -34.02 21.73 10.50
N ARG A 57 -34.09 22.06 9.20
CA ARG A 57 -35.22 21.73 8.32
C ARG A 57 -35.17 20.32 7.74
N SER A 58 -33.98 19.82 7.40
CA SER A 58 -33.81 18.52 6.71
C SER A 58 -33.04 17.47 7.50
N GLY A 59 -32.34 17.85 8.58
CA GLY A 59 -31.44 16.97 9.33
C GLY A 59 -30.14 16.61 8.59
N LEU A 60 -29.92 17.13 7.38
CA LEU A 60 -28.72 16.84 6.58
C LEU A 60 -27.52 17.67 7.06
N LEU A 61 -26.31 17.09 6.97
CA LEU A 61 -25.06 17.75 7.30
C LEU A 61 -24.75 18.81 6.23
N VAL A 62 -24.64 20.08 6.61
CA VAL A 62 -24.33 21.20 5.72
C VAL A 62 -22.83 21.50 5.72
N TYR A 63 -22.21 21.38 6.89
CA TYR A 63 -20.80 21.71 7.10
C TYR A 63 -20.21 20.84 8.19
N LEU A 64 -18.92 20.53 8.06
CA LEU A 64 -18.14 19.74 9.01
C LEU A 64 -16.84 20.48 9.30
N GLU A 65 -16.56 20.80 10.56
CA GLU A 65 -15.24 21.26 11.01
C GLU A 65 -14.58 20.13 11.80
N ASP A 66 -13.35 19.78 11.48
CA ASP A 66 -12.55 18.75 12.16
C ASP A 66 -11.19 19.34 12.52
N SER A 67 -10.79 19.23 13.78
CA SER A 67 -9.61 19.91 14.33
C SER A 67 -8.80 19.00 15.24
N TYR A 68 -7.53 18.82 14.86
CA TYR A 68 -6.52 18.04 15.57
C TYR A 68 -5.42 18.96 16.10
N LEU A 69 -4.99 18.78 17.35
CA LEU A 69 -3.80 19.40 17.92
C LEU A 69 -2.82 18.31 18.36
N THR A 70 -1.63 18.31 17.77
CA THR A 70 -0.55 17.35 18.08
C THR A 70 0.68 18.09 18.57
N ARG A 71 1.23 17.68 19.72
CA ARG A 71 2.57 18.08 20.18
C ARG A 71 3.59 17.05 19.73
N ILE A 72 4.50 17.48 18.86
CA ILE A 72 5.67 16.70 18.48
C ILE A 72 6.86 17.19 19.30
N GLN A 73 7.50 16.30 20.05
CA GLN A 73 8.68 16.60 20.83
C GLN A 73 9.71 15.48 20.69
N SER A 74 10.83 15.78 20.05
CA SER A 74 11.98 14.88 19.99
C SER A 74 12.80 14.99 21.29
N PRO A 75 13.44 13.91 21.76
CA PRO A 75 14.35 13.98 22.90
C PRO A 75 15.46 15.01 22.68
N GLY A 76 15.51 16.03 23.54
CA GLY A 76 16.47 17.13 23.44
C GLY A 76 16.03 18.36 22.62
N SER A 77 14.83 18.35 22.02
CA SER A 77 14.24 19.54 21.40
C SER A 77 13.19 20.19 22.29
N TYR A 78 12.86 21.46 22.00
CA TYR A 78 11.61 22.05 22.48
C TYR A 78 10.40 21.40 21.78
N PRO A 79 9.21 21.40 22.40
CA PRO A 79 8.00 20.90 21.76
C PRO A 79 7.53 21.83 20.63
N THR A 80 7.20 21.22 19.49
CA THR A 80 6.49 21.87 18.38
C THR A 80 5.04 21.41 18.37
N TYR A 81 4.12 22.31 18.13
CA TYR A 81 2.69 22.05 18.05
C TYR A 81 2.21 22.23 16.62
N TRP A 82 1.32 21.34 16.21
CA TRP A 82 0.66 21.36 14.92
C TRP A 82 -0.84 21.31 15.14
N GLU A 83 -1.55 22.33 14.69
CA GLU A 83 -3.01 22.37 14.63
C GLU A 83 -3.44 22.21 13.18
N THR A 84 -4.11 21.10 12.86
CA THR A 84 -4.71 20.85 11.56
C THR A 84 -6.21 21.02 11.69
N THR A 85 -6.78 21.98 10.96
CA THR A 85 -8.22 22.20 10.87
C THR A 85 -8.68 21.95 9.45
N ILE A 86 -9.55 20.96 9.28
CA ILE A 86 -10.24 20.61 8.05
C ILE A 86 -11.66 21.16 8.14
N ALA A 87 -12.13 21.85 7.12
CA ALA A 87 -13.48 22.40 7.08
C ALA A 87 -14.12 22.10 5.73
N THR A 88 -15.17 21.28 5.75
CA THR A 88 -15.84 20.71 4.57
C THR A 88 -17.29 21.17 4.49
N LYS A 89 -17.63 21.82 3.39
CA LYS A 89 -19.00 22.11 2.97
C LYS A 89 -19.53 20.95 2.15
N VAL A 90 -20.74 20.48 2.49
CA VAL A 90 -21.36 19.30 1.90
C VAL A 90 -22.58 19.73 1.08
N GLU A 91 -22.63 19.34 -0.18
CA GLU A 91 -23.58 19.82 -1.18
C GLU A 91 -24.14 18.68 -2.05
N ASP A 92 -25.00 19.04 -3.00
CA ASP A 92 -25.59 18.12 -4.00
C ASP A 92 -26.16 16.83 -3.38
N TYR A 93 -27.03 17.00 -2.38
CA TYR A 93 -27.73 15.89 -1.75
C TYR A 93 -28.79 15.31 -2.69
N ARG A 94 -28.56 14.06 -3.14
CA ARG A 94 -29.47 13.30 -4.01
C ARG A 94 -30.03 12.09 -3.27
N MET A 95 -31.18 11.59 -3.72
CA MET A 95 -31.81 10.38 -3.18
C MET A 95 -31.29 9.16 -3.95
N VAL A 96 -30.64 8.23 -3.25
CA VAL A 96 -30.15 6.95 -3.78
C VAL A 96 -30.67 5.83 -2.88
N ASP A 97 -31.43 4.89 -3.44
CA ASP A 97 -32.08 3.77 -2.73
C ASP A 97 -32.79 4.14 -1.40
N GLY A 98 -33.42 5.33 -1.37
CA GLY A 98 -34.16 5.83 -0.20
C GLY A 98 -33.29 6.54 0.86
N VAL A 99 -32.00 6.72 0.60
CA VAL A 99 -31.05 7.46 1.45
C VAL A 99 -30.64 8.76 0.75
N MET A 100 -30.58 9.86 1.52
CA MET A 100 -30.02 11.13 1.02
C MET A 100 -28.49 11.10 1.14
N ILE A 101 -27.77 11.22 0.02
CA ILE A 101 -26.31 11.18 -0.04
C ILE A 101 -25.80 12.42 -0.77
N ALA A 102 -24.70 13.00 -0.28
CA ALA A 102 -24.03 14.12 -0.92
C ALA A 102 -23.20 13.64 -2.12
N HIS A 103 -23.42 14.24 -3.28
CA HIS A 103 -22.66 14.00 -4.50
C HIS A 103 -21.58 15.06 -4.77
N GLY A 104 -21.38 16.02 -3.86
CA GLY A 104 -20.28 16.97 -4.01
C GLY A 104 -20.07 17.86 -2.79
N GLY A 105 -19.00 18.63 -2.82
CA GLY A 105 -18.68 19.58 -1.77
C GLY A 105 -17.35 20.28 -1.98
N GLN A 106 -16.97 21.09 -1.00
CA GLN A 106 -15.70 21.79 -0.98
C GLN A 106 -15.05 21.60 0.39
N SER A 107 -13.82 21.11 0.39
CA SER A 107 -12.99 20.91 1.58
C SER A 107 -11.86 21.93 1.60
N SER A 108 -11.55 22.47 2.78
CA SER A 108 -10.40 23.33 2.99
C SER A 108 -9.60 22.82 4.19
N VAL A 109 -8.28 22.78 4.07
CA VAL A 109 -7.36 22.32 5.12
C VAL A 109 -6.44 23.47 5.49
N MET A 110 -6.32 23.73 6.78
CA MET A 110 -5.38 24.71 7.35
C MET A 110 -4.48 24.01 8.36
N ILE A 111 -3.18 23.93 8.04
CA ILE A 111 -2.15 23.35 8.91
C ILE A 111 -1.35 24.50 9.52
N THR A 112 -1.39 24.61 10.84
CA THR A 112 -0.78 25.69 11.61
C THR A 112 0.29 25.14 12.54
N ARG A 113 1.56 25.51 12.32
CA ARG A 113 2.68 25.12 13.16
C ARG A 113 3.15 26.26 14.05
N PHE A 114 3.28 25.99 15.34
CA PHE A 114 3.78 26.91 16.36
C PHE A 114 4.60 26.18 17.44
N GLY A 115 5.54 26.86 18.09
CA GLY A 115 6.44 26.24 19.07
C GLY A 115 7.86 26.07 18.53
N ASP A 116 8.82 26.25 19.44
CA ASP A 116 10.24 26.55 19.24
C ASP A 116 10.55 27.82 18.42
N ASN A 117 11.48 28.64 18.93
CA ASN A 117 11.96 29.91 18.39
C ASN A 117 10.87 30.95 18.00
N LEU A 118 10.58 31.87 18.93
CA LEU A 118 9.77 33.11 18.76
C LEU A 118 10.18 34.04 17.59
N LYS A 119 11.25 33.71 16.86
CA LYS A 119 11.76 34.47 15.70
C LYS A 119 11.23 33.96 14.34
N ALA A 120 10.74 32.73 14.25
CA ALA A 120 10.31 32.12 12.99
C ALA A 120 8.84 32.41 12.62
N GLY A 121 8.04 32.87 13.59
CA GLY A 121 6.62 33.20 13.39
C GLY A 121 5.71 31.98 13.26
N LEU A 122 4.43 32.25 13.01
CA LEU A 122 3.39 31.25 12.77
C LEU A 122 3.51 30.74 11.32
N SER A 123 3.68 29.44 11.13
CA SER A 123 3.69 28.83 9.79
C SER A 123 2.30 28.29 9.49
N ILE A 124 1.59 28.89 8.53
CA ILE A 124 0.27 28.42 8.07
C ILE A 124 0.39 27.91 6.64
N THR A 125 -0.01 26.67 6.41
CA THR A 125 -0.23 26.09 5.08
C THR A 125 -1.73 25.96 4.85
N ARG A 126 -2.21 26.25 3.64
CA ARG A 126 -3.62 26.13 3.26
C ARG A 126 -3.76 25.33 1.97
N MET A 127 -4.75 24.47 1.93
CA MET A 127 -5.12 23.64 0.78
C MET A 127 -6.63 23.70 0.60
N GLU A 128 -7.11 23.69 -0.65
CA GLU A 128 -8.53 23.70 -0.98
C GLU A 128 -8.80 22.66 -2.07
N GLU A 129 -9.91 21.94 -1.93
CA GLU A 129 -10.33 20.85 -2.79
C GLU A 129 -11.83 21.00 -3.06
N THR A 130 -12.26 20.78 -4.30
CA THR A 130 -13.66 20.61 -4.67
C THR A 130 -13.83 19.18 -5.15
N TRP A 131 -14.74 18.42 -4.53
CA TRP A 131 -14.97 17.02 -4.82
C TRP A 131 -16.38 16.80 -5.36
N SER A 132 -16.51 15.79 -6.23
CA SER A 132 -17.78 15.30 -6.77
C SER A 132 -17.79 13.79 -6.80
N ILE A 133 -18.97 13.19 -6.64
CA ILE A 133 -19.20 11.75 -6.69
C ILE A 133 -20.20 11.50 -7.81
N ASP A 134 -19.73 10.92 -8.91
CA ASP A 134 -20.56 10.73 -10.11
C ASP A 134 -21.63 9.65 -9.88
N ASP A 135 -21.19 8.45 -9.47
CA ASP A 135 -22.05 7.28 -9.24
C ASP A 135 -21.96 6.79 -7.79
N ILE A 136 -23.13 6.40 -7.25
CA ILE A 136 -23.25 5.72 -5.94
C ILE A 136 -24.24 4.58 -6.10
N ALA A 137 -23.87 3.40 -5.64
CA ALA A 137 -24.71 2.20 -5.67
C ALA A 137 -24.56 1.41 -4.37
N PHE A 138 -25.69 0.91 -3.84
CA PHE A 138 -25.69 0.03 -2.67
C PHE A 138 -25.79 -1.43 -3.10
N ASN A 139 -25.21 -2.32 -2.29
CA ASN A 139 -25.33 -3.78 -2.45
C ASN A 139 -25.04 -4.27 -3.88
N VAL A 140 -24.04 -3.65 -4.53
CA VAL A 140 -23.65 -3.95 -5.92
C VAL A 140 -23.37 -5.45 -6.06
N GLU A 141 -24.16 -6.13 -6.89
CA GLU A 141 -24.02 -7.57 -7.09
C GLU A 141 -22.61 -7.90 -7.60
N GLY A 142 -21.92 -8.79 -6.89
CA GLY A 142 -20.53 -9.16 -7.17
C GLY A 142 -19.46 -8.37 -6.39
N LEU A 143 -19.81 -7.32 -5.62
CA LEU A 143 -18.89 -6.69 -4.68
C LEU A 143 -19.16 -7.18 -3.25
N SER A 144 -18.16 -7.80 -2.62
CA SER A 144 -18.23 -8.23 -1.21
C SER A 144 -17.69 -7.15 -0.26
N MET A 145 -17.88 -7.33 1.05
CA MET A 145 -17.25 -6.48 2.06
C MET A 145 -15.71 -6.50 1.98
N ASP A 146 -15.09 -7.54 1.41
CA ASP A 146 -13.64 -7.64 1.21
C ASP A 146 -13.12 -6.68 0.10
N CYS A 147 -14.02 -6.08 -0.69
CA CYS A 147 -13.71 -5.06 -1.69
C CYS A 147 -13.67 -3.63 -1.10
N PHE A 148 -14.16 -3.44 0.13
CA PHE A 148 -14.21 -2.15 0.79
C PHE A 148 -13.19 -2.13 1.94
N ILE A 149 -12.43 -1.05 2.07
CA ILE A 149 -11.66 -0.80 3.29
C ILE A 149 -12.65 -0.20 4.30
N PRO A 150 -13.07 -0.93 5.35
CA PRO A 150 -13.94 -0.34 6.36
C PRO A 150 -13.20 0.82 7.05
N PRO A 151 -13.90 1.91 7.44
CA PRO A 151 -13.35 2.85 8.40
C PRO A 151 -12.88 2.07 9.62
N LYS A 152 -11.69 2.38 10.17
CA LYS A 152 -11.21 1.74 11.40
C LYS A 152 -12.19 2.05 12.54
N GLU A 153 -13.02 1.08 12.90
CA GLU A 153 -13.87 1.16 14.08
C GLU A 153 -13.00 1.05 15.34
N PRO A 154 -13.18 1.90 16.36
CA PRO A 154 -12.57 1.72 17.67
C PRO A 154 -13.29 0.57 18.40
N LEU A 155 -12.86 -0.67 18.14
CA LEU A 155 -13.43 -1.86 18.76
C LEU A 155 -12.65 -2.26 20.02
N ALA A 156 -13.38 -2.36 21.13
CA ALA A 156 -12.86 -2.75 22.44
C ALA A 156 -12.30 -4.19 22.42
N PHE A 157 -11.08 -4.36 22.98
CA PHE A 157 -10.41 -5.66 23.09
C PHE A 157 -10.94 -6.48 24.27
N GLU A 158 -11.46 -7.69 24.01
CA GLU A 158 -11.45 -8.77 25.00
C GLU A 158 -10.18 -9.65 24.82
N LEU A 159 -9.48 -9.86 25.93
CA LEU A 159 -8.17 -10.52 25.98
C LEU A 159 -8.25 -12.05 25.97
N GLN A 160 -7.58 -12.70 25.01
CA GLN A 160 -7.01 -14.04 25.22
C GLN A 160 -5.56 -14.12 24.68
N LYS A 161 -4.64 -14.53 25.55
CA LYS A 161 -3.19 -14.64 25.29
C LYS A 161 -2.82 -16.01 24.69
N PRO A 162 -1.86 -16.08 23.74
CA PRO A 162 -1.10 -17.29 23.48
C PRO A 162 0.31 -17.27 24.11
N GLN A 163 0.89 -18.46 24.26
CA GLN A 163 2.13 -18.72 24.98
C GLN A 163 3.39 -18.73 24.08
N SER A 164 4.55 -18.63 24.72
CA SER A 164 5.89 -18.62 24.14
C SER A 164 6.25 -19.83 23.26
N GLN A 165 6.91 -19.59 22.12
CA GLN A 165 7.84 -20.55 21.49
C GLN A 165 9.13 -19.87 20.97
N LYS A 166 10.11 -20.70 20.60
CA LYS A 166 11.56 -20.40 20.69
C LYS A 166 12.15 -19.67 19.47
N LYS A 167 13.21 -18.88 19.72
CA LYS A 167 14.06 -18.25 18.70
C LYS A 167 14.84 -19.30 17.90
N GLN A 168 14.84 -19.15 16.57
CA GLN A 168 15.94 -19.57 15.70
C GLN A 168 16.45 -18.33 14.95
N LEU A 169 17.76 -18.10 14.99
CA LEU A 169 18.44 -17.08 14.19
C LEU A 169 18.93 -17.73 12.90
N LEU A 170 18.62 -17.11 11.75
CA LEU A 170 19.26 -17.44 10.47
C LEU A 170 19.87 -16.15 9.90
N ALA A 171 21.15 -16.23 9.52
CA ALA A 171 21.88 -15.14 8.92
C ALA A 171 21.93 -15.35 7.40
N PHE A 172 21.59 -14.31 6.63
CA PHE A 172 21.62 -14.32 5.17
C PHE A 172 22.75 -13.44 4.66
N SER A 173 23.63 -14.01 3.83
CA SER A 173 24.74 -13.32 3.18
C SER A 173 24.32 -12.81 1.80
N ALA A 174 24.32 -11.50 1.60
CA ALA A 174 24.16 -10.89 0.27
C ALA A 174 25.53 -10.76 -0.42
N PHE A 175 25.62 -11.22 -1.67
CA PHE A 175 26.77 -10.98 -2.54
C PHE A 175 26.48 -9.84 -3.52
N SER A 176 27.46 -8.95 -3.70
CA SER A 176 27.46 -7.86 -4.68
C SER A 176 28.76 -7.89 -5.48
N SER A 177 28.70 -7.60 -6.77
CA SER A 177 29.88 -7.47 -7.65
C SER A 177 30.29 -5.99 -7.81
N GLU A 178 31.51 -5.70 -7.33
CA GLU A 178 32.50 -4.65 -7.67
C GLU A 178 32.07 -3.29 -8.28
N ALA A 179 32.70 -2.16 -7.92
CA ALA A 179 34.12 -2.02 -7.56
C ALA A 179 34.43 -1.08 -6.37
N ALA A 180 35.72 -1.02 -6.00
CA ALA A 180 36.37 -0.19 -4.97
C ALA A 180 36.42 -0.72 -3.51
N ASN A 181 37.10 -1.85 -3.33
CA ASN A 181 38.09 -2.14 -2.26
C ASN A 181 37.82 -1.80 -0.77
N GLU A 182 36.58 -1.73 -0.31
CA GLU A 182 36.22 -2.06 1.08
C GLU A 182 35.26 -3.26 1.08
N LYS A 183 35.39 -4.18 2.05
CA LYS A 183 34.37 -5.22 2.26
C LYS A 183 33.04 -4.53 2.55
N PRO A 184 31.95 -4.78 1.78
CA PRO A 184 30.68 -4.12 2.00
C PRO A 184 30.24 -4.35 3.45
N ARG A 185 30.16 -3.27 4.24
CA ARG A 185 29.55 -3.37 5.57
C ARG A 185 28.13 -3.85 5.38
N PRO A 186 27.61 -4.77 6.22
CA PRO A 186 26.22 -5.19 6.11
C PRO A 186 25.31 -3.95 6.14
N PRO A 187 24.15 -4.01 5.44
CA PRO A 187 23.14 -2.96 5.48
C PRO A 187 22.92 -2.47 6.93
N PRO A 188 22.63 -1.18 7.16
CA PRO A 188 22.51 -0.59 8.49
C PRO A 188 21.21 -1.03 9.21
N ILE A 189 20.73 -2.26 8.96
CA ILE A 189 19.43 -2.78 9.33
C ILE A 189 19.49 -4.25 9.77
N ARG A 190 18.49 -4.68 10.54
CA ARG A 190 18.24 -6.08 10.96
C ARG A 190 16.74 -6.34 10.99
N VAL A 191 16.31 -7.58 10.72
CA VAL A 191 14.93 -8.00 10.98
C VAL A 191 14.81 -8.42 12.46
N GLY A 192 13.73 -8.02 13.11
CA GLY A 192 13.41 -8.37 14.50
C GLY A 192 11.90 -8.58 14.68
N LEU A 193 11.50 -8.82 15.94
CA LEU A 193 10.09 -8.82 16.33
C LEU A 193 9.71 -7.47 16.91
N THR A 194 8.50 -7.00 16.62
CA THR A 194 7.82 -5.88 17.26
C THR A 194 6.84 -6.42 18.31
N GLU A 195 6.36 -5.56 19.22
CA GLU A 195 5.44 -6.00 20.28
C GLU A 195 4.00 -6.20 19.78
N SER A 196 3.59 -5.49 18.72
CA SER A 196 2.22 -5.44 18.21
C SER A 196 2.06 -5.77 16.71
N ALA A 197 3.11 -5.64 15.89
CA ALA A 197 3.06 -5.78 14.42
C ALA A 197 3.80 -7.01 13.88
N GLY A 198 4.16 -7.98 14.73
CA GLY A 198 4.85 -9.20 14.31
C GLY A 198 6.34 -8.99 14.04
N ARG A 199 6.74 -8.93 12.76
CA ARG A 199 8.14 -8.69 12.36
C ARG A 199 8.34 -7.24 11.95
N GLY A 200 9.57 -6.76 11.98
CA GLY A 200 9.91 -5.42 11.51
C GLY A 200 11.40 -5.29 11.21
N VAL A 201 11.76 -4.25 10.45
CA VAL A 201 13.15 -3.87 10.19
C VAL A 201 13.58 -2.83 11.22
N PHE A 202 14.81 -2.92 11.73
CA PHE A 202 15.36 -2.02 12.75
C PHE A 202 16.76 -1.56 12.33
N ALA A 203 17.10 -0.30 12.60
CA ALA A 203 18.44 0.24 12.35
C ALA A 203 19.49 -0.43 13.27
N THR A 204 20.67 -0.72 12.73
CA THR A 204 21.83 -1.27 13.48
C THR A 204 22.89 -0.21 13.79
N ARG A 205 22.82 0.94 13.12
CA ARG A 205 23.67 2.12 13.31
C ARG A 205 22.89 3.35 12.84
N ARG A 206 23.39 4.55 13.15
CA ARG A 206 22.81 5.81 12.66
C ARG A 206 22.78 5.82 11.11
N ILE A 207 21.69 6.32 10.55
CA ILE A 207 21.49 6.53 9.11
C ILE A 207 21.09 8.00 8.93
N GLY A 208 21.77 8.75 8.05
CA GLY A 208 21.46 10.16 7.80
C GLY A 208 20.33 10.35 6.79
N ALA A 209 19.63 11.47 6.87
CA ALA A 209 18.63 11.84 5.86
C ALA A 209 19.25 11.86 4.45
N GLY A 210 18.60 11.18 3.50
CA GLY A 210 19.05 10.97 2.12
C GLY A 210 19.92 9.73 1.89
N ASP A 211 20.45 9.10 2.95
CA ASP A 211 21.28 7.88 2.83
C ASP A 211 20.48 6.71 2.25
N LEU A 212 21.11 5.95 1.36
CA LEU A 212 20.58 4.68 0.84
C LEU A 212 20.67 3.61 1.93
N ILE A 213 19.52 3.11 2.39
CA ILE A 213 19.44 2.05 3.42
C ILE A 213 19.86 0.71 2.81
N HIS A 214 19.21 0.31 1.72
CA HIS A 214 19.61 -0.83 0.89
C HIS A 214 18.97 -0.78 -0.49
N THR A 215 19.45 -1.66 -1.39
CA THR A 215 18.77 -2.01 -2.65
C THR A 215 18.27 -3.46 -2.53
N ALA A 216 17.24 -3.83 -3.27
CA ALA A 216 16.77 -5.23 -3.35
C ALA A 216 16.49 -5.62 -4.81
N LYS A 217 16.81 -6.87 -5.17
CA LYS A 217 16.28 -7.50 -6.39
C LYS A 217 14.95 -8.19 -6.02
N PRO A 218 13.95 -8.22 -6.92
CA PRO A 218 12.72 -8.95 -6.66
C PRO A 218 13.00 -10.47 -6.65
N ILE A 219 12.24 -11.20 -5.83
CA ILE A 219 12.19 -12.67 -5.88
C ILE A 219 11.48 -13.10 -7.17
N VAL A 220 10.36 -12.44 -7.46
CA VAL A 220 9.56 -12.62 -8.66
C VAL A 220 8.96 -11.28 -9.07
N ALA A 221 8.96 -11.01 -10.37
CA ALA A 221 8.37 -9.82 -10.98
C ALA A 221 7.71 -10.22 -12.30
N HIS A 222 6.55 -9.62 -12.63
CA HIS A 222 5.84 -9.88 -13.87
C HIS A 222 5.23 -8.56 -14.39
N PRO A 223 5.34 -8.26 -15.70
CA PRO A 223 4.72 -7.07 -16.27
C PRO A 223 3.19 -7.14 -16.22
N SER A 224 2.51 -6.01 -16.36
CA SER A 224 1.07 -6.01 -16.63
C SER A 224 0.82 -6.62 -18.02
N LEU A 225 -0.34 -7.28 -18.22
CA LEU A 225 -0.67 -7.86 -19.54
C LEU A 225 -0.79 -6.80 -20.64
N SER A 226 -1.13 -5.56 -20.27
CA SER A 226 -1.09 -4.38 -21.15
C SER A 226 0.34 -3.88 -21.41
N GLY A 227 1.22 -3.93 -20.42
CA GLY A 227 2.62 -3.48 -20.52
C GLY A 227 3.62 -4.52 -21.03
N ILE A 228 3.19 -5.76 -21.31
CA ILE A 228 4.07 -6.91 -21.61
C ILE A 228 5.05 -6.68 -22.77
N ASN A 229 4.68 -5.82 -23.72
CA ASN A 229 5.51 -5.45 -24.88
C ASN A 229 6.18 -4.07 -24.76
N THR A 230 5.94 -3.30 -23.69
CA THR A 230 6.49 -1.94 -23.51
C THR A 230 7.63 -1.89 -22.48
N VAL A 231 7.81 -2.96 -21.70
CA VAL A 231 8.88 -3.09 -20.70
C VAL A 231 9.68 -4.38 -20.85
N CYS A 232 10.89 -4.39 -20.27
CA CYS A 232 11.71 -5.59 -20.18
C CYS A 232 10.99 -6.69 -19.38
N TYR A 233 10.81 -7.86 -19.97
CA TYR A 233 10.07 -8.99 -19.40
C TYR A 233 10.69 -9.54 -18.10
N PHE A 234 11.99 -9.26 -17.87
CA PHE A 234 12.73 -9.62 -16.65
C PHE A 234 12.72 -8.51 -15.58
N CYS A 235 13.12 -7.29 -15.93
CA CYS A 235 13.39 -6.21 -14.96
C CYS A 235 12.40 -5.04 -14.97
N LEU A 236 11.34 -5.10 -15.80
CA LEU A 236 10.26 -4.11 -15.92
C LEU A 236 10.68 -2.69 -16.34
N LYS A 237 11.93 -2.48 -16.75
CA LYS A 237 12.41 -1.22 -17.32
C LYS A 237 11.74 -0.92 -18.67
N LYS A 238 11.22 0.31 -18.88
CA LYS A 238 10.67 0.79 -20.17
C LYS A 238 11.65 0.53 -21.32
N LEU A 239 11.14 0.04 -22.44
CA LEU A 239 11.88 -0.18 -23.67
C LEU A 239 11.62 0.96 -24.65
N ASN A 240 12.64 1.30 -25.44
CA ASN A 240 12.47 2.24 -26.55
C ASN A 240 11.89 1.48 -27.75
N LEU A 241 10.79 1.99 -28.32
CA LEU A 241 9.90 1.26 -29.24
C LEU A 241 10.44 1.00 -30.67
N THR A 242 11.75 1.10 -30.90
CA THR A 242 12.31 1.16 -32.27
C THR A 242 12.53 -0.19 -32.96
N ASP A 243 12.64 -1.30 -32.22
CA ASP A 243 13.16 -2.58 -32.76
C ASP A 243 12.32 -3.82 -32.39
N PHE A 244 10.99 -3.74 -32.51
CA PHE A 244 10.10 -4.86 -32.22
C PHE A 244 9.89 -5.81 -33.41
N LYS A 245 10.32 -7.07 -33.25
CA LYS A 245 9.78 -8.21 -34.01
C LYS A 245 8.46 -8.66 -33.38
N SER A 246 7.54 -9.16 -34.21
CA SER A 246 6.18 -9.43 -33.77
C SER A 246 6.06 -10.66 -32.86
N HIS A 247 5.14 -10.58 -31.88
CA HIS A 247 4.69 -11.66 -30.99
C HIS A 247 5.66 -12.20 -29.91
N SER A 248 6.88 -11.67 -29.76
CA SER A 248 7.80 -12.09 -28.68
C SER A 248 7.97 -11.00 -27.61
N VAL A 249 8.03 -11.41 -26.34
CA VAL A 249 8.44 -10.55 -25.22
C VAL A 249 9.88 -10.04 -25.43
N ALA A 250 10.24 -8.91 -24.80
CA ALA A 250 11.52 -8.25 -25.04
C ALA A 250 12.35 -8.06 -23.76
N PHE A 251 13.68 -7.97 -23.94
CA PHE A 251 14.66 -7.80 -22.87
C PHE A 251 15.53 -6.57 -23.15
N CYS A 252 15.84 -5.78 -22.12
CA CYS A 252 16.66 -4.57 -22.28
C CYS A 252 18.17 -4.83 -22.39
N SER A 253 18.62 -6.07 -22.17
CA SER A 253 20.01 -6.49 -22.28
C SER A 253 20.10 -8.02 -22.41
N SER A 254 21.21 -8.52 -22.93
CA SER A 254 21.54 -9.95 -22.94
C SER A 254 21.64 -10.54 -21.53
N GLU A 255 22.05 -9.75 -20.54
CA GLU A 255 22.01 -10.15 -19.13
C GLU A 255 20.57 -10.42 -18.65
N CYS A 256 19.62 -9.55 -18.99
CA CYS A 256 18.20 -9.77 -18.64
C CYS A 256 17.62 -10.98 -19.36
N GLU A 257 17.99 -11.21 -20.62
CA GLU A 257 17.59 -12.40 -21.39
C GLU A 257 18.15 -13.69 -20.76
N VAL A 258 19.45 -13.73 -20.44
CA VAL A 258 20.09 -14.90 -19.79
C VAL A 258 19.50 -15.17 -18.41
N ASN A 259 19.30 -14.12 -17.59
CA ASN A 259 18.72 -14.27 -16.26
C ASN A 259 17.22 -14.67 -16.30
N ALA A 260 16.49 -14.36 -17.38
CA ALA A 260 15.09 -14.73 -17.52
C ALA A 260 14.88 -16.22 -17.82
N LYS A 261 15.84 -16.91 -18.45
CA LYS A 261 15.72 -18.33 -18.85
C LYS A 261 15.26 -19.26 -17.73
N VAL A 262 15.63 -18.93 -16.48
CA VAL A 262 15.22 -19.64 -15.26
C VAL A 262 13.70 -19.73 -15.05
N PHE A 263 12.91 -18.90 -15.72
CA PHE A 263 11.45 -19.07 -15.81
C PHE A 263 10.97 -19.12 -17.26
N TYR A 264 11.59 -18.36 -18.15
CA TYR A 264 11.15 -18.15 -19.52
C TYR A 264 11.19 -19.44 -20.36
N ASP A 265 12.19 -20.31 -20.14
CA ASP A 265 12.32 -21.60 -20.84
C ASP A 265 11.25 -22.62 -20.39
N VAL A 266 10.52 -22.33 -19.29
CA VAL A 266 9.35 -23.09 -18.83
C VAL A 266 8.06 -22.38 -19.24
N GLU A 267 7.98 -21.05 -19.10
CA GLU A 267 6.83 -20.24 -19.55
C GLU A 267 6.56 -20.44 -21.05
N THR A 268 7.59 -20.50 -21.90
CA THR A 268 7.43 -20.63 -23.37
C THR A 268 7.02 -22.01 -23.88
N LYS A 269 6.81 -23.00 -23.00
CA LYS A 269 6.38 -24.35 -23.41
C LYS A 269 4.88 -24.46 -23.73
N GLU A 270 4.09 -23.45 -23.39
CA GLU A 270 2.64 -23.35 -23.67
C GLU A 270 2.27 -21.91 -24.07
N ASP A 271 1.11 -21.75 -24.69
CA ASP A 271 0.58 -20.42 -25.07
C ASP A 271 -0.02 -19.63 -23.89
N TRP A 272 -0.33 -20.31 -22.77
CA TRP A 272 -1.01 -19.79 -21.58
C TRP A 272 -2.30 -19.01 -21.84
N GLN A 273 -2.89 -19.08 -23.04
CA GLN A 273 -3.95 -18.15 -23.46
C GLN A 273 -5.15 -18.21 -22.52
N ALA A 274 -5.61 -19.40 -22.17
CA ALA A 274 -6.74 -19.58 -21.24
C ALA A 274 -6.45 -19.04 -19.82
N PHE A 275 -5.20 -19.08 -19.35
CA PHE A 275 -4.82 -18.54 -18.05
C PHE A 275 -4.70 -17.01 -18.08
N ASP A 276 -4.11 -16.46 -19.14
CA ASP A 276 -3.93 -15.02 -19.30
C ASP A 276 -5.26 -14.32 -19.64
N ASP A 277 -6.18 -14.99 -20.34
CA ASP A 277 -7.55 -14.53 -20.60
C ASP A 277 -8.41 -14.54 -19.33
N TYR A 278 -8.31 -15.58 -18.49
CA TYR A 278 -8.90 -15.61 -17.15
C TYR A 278 -8.38 -14.44 -16.30
N CYS A 279 -7.06 -14.24 -16.25
CA CYS A 279 -6.45 -13.13 -15.53
C CYS A 279 -6.93 -11.76 -16.06
N ARG A 280 -7.05 -11.59 -17.38
CA ARG A 280 -7.47 -10.33 -18.00
C ARG A 280 -8.95 -10.02 -17.74
N THR A 281 -9.82 -11.02 -17.89
CA THR A 281 -11.28 -10.87 -17.72
C THR A 281 -11.66 -10.58 -16.27
N GLN A 282 -10.95 -11.19 -15.32
CA GLN A 282 -11.17 -11.01 -13.88
C GLN A 282 -10.30 -9.89 -13.25
N GLY A 283 -9.50 -9.16 -14.03
CA GLY A 283 -8.60 -8.11 -13.52
C GLY A 283 -7.47 -8.61 -12.59
N LEU A 284 -7.16 -9.91 -12.61
CA LEU A 284 -6.27 -10.56 -11.64
C LEU A 284 -4.80 -10.43 -12.02
N LYS A 285 -4.06 -9.61 -11.28
CA LYS A 285 -2.61 -9.37 -11.49
C LYS A 285 -1.66 -10.33 -10.76
N TYR A 286 -2.07 -10.89 -9.61
CA TYR A 286 -1.22 -11.75 -8.78
C TYR A 286 -1.05 -13.21 -9.26
N PRO A 287 -2.03 -13.85 -9.93
CA PRO A 287 -1.84 -15.19 -10.52
C PRO A 287 -0.66 -15.25 -11.51
N LEU A 288 -0.37 -14.16 -12.22
CA LEU A 288 0.77 -14.05 -13.14
C LEU A 288 2.12 -14.16 -12.41
N LEU A 289 2.24 -13.59 -11.20
CA LEU A 289 3.42 -13.78 -10.34
C LEU A 289 3.54 -15.21 -9.83
N VAL A 290 2.42 -15.87 -9.51
CA VAL A 290 2.42 -17.28 -9.08
C VAL A 290 2.78 -18.21 -10.25
N LYS A 291 2.27 -17.96 -11.46
CA LYS A 291 2.67 -18.66 -12.69
C LYS A 291 4.19 -18.62 -12.88
N ARG A 292 4.77 -17.42 -12.82
CA ARG A 292 6.22 -17.24 -12.93
C ARG A 292 7.00 -17.91 -11.81
N LEU A 293 6.56 -17.78 -10.57
CA LEU A 293 7.20 -18.45 -9.44
C LEU A 293 7.17 -19.97 -9.60
N ALA A 294 6.06 -20.55 -10.04
CA ALA A 294 5.97 -21.98 -10.34
C ALA A 294 6.97 -22.39 -11.44
N CYS A 295 7.13 -21.59 -12.50
CA CYS A 295 8.17 -21.80 -13.52
C CYS A 295 9.59 -21.76 -12.95
N MET A 296 9.88 -20.85 -12.00
CA MET A 296 11.18 -20.79 -11.29
C MET A 296 11.40 -22.00 -10.35
N VAL A 297 10.35 -22.59 -9.80
CA VAL A 297 10.46 -23.82 -8.99
C VAL A 297 10.69 -25.03 -9.88
N ILE A 298 9.97 -25.15 -11.01
CA ILE A 298 10.13 -26.24 -11.99
C ILE A 298 11.54 -26.29 -12.59
N SER A 299 12.19 -25.14 -12.78
CA SER A 299 13.58 -25.05 -13.25
C SER A 299 14.64 -25.25 -12.15
N GLY A 300 14.23 -25.36 -10.88
CA GLY A 300 15.13 -25.43 -9.72
C GLY A 300 15.78 -24.10 -9.31
N ALA A 301 15.37 -22.97 -9.91
CA ALA A 301 15.90 -21.65 -9.58
C ALA A 301 15.29 -21.01 -8.31
N ALA A 302 14.16 -21.52 -7.84
CA ALA A 302 13.53 -21.13 -6.57
C ALA A 302 13.04 -22.36 -5.78
N SER A 303 12.97 -22.22 -4.45
CA SER A 303 12.25 -23.19 -3.60
C SER A 303 10.74 -22.93 -3.64
N ALA A 304 9.93 -23.99 -3.55
CA ALA A 304 8.49 -23.89 -3.34
C ALA A 304 8.12 -23.13 -2.05
N GLU A 305 9.03 -23.11 -1.06
CA GLU A 305 8.90 -22.44 0.23
C GLU A 305 9.44 -21.00 0.21
N SER A 306 9.88 -20.50 -0.95
CA SER A 306 10.63 -19.24 -1.09
C SER A 306 9.92 -17.99 -0.55
N LEU A 307 8.59 -18.00 -0.48
CA LEU A 307 7.80 -16.92 0.12
C LEU A 307 7.25 -17.25 1.52
N ASP A 308 7.47 -18.44 2.07
CA ASP A 308 6.76 -18.90 3.28
C ASP A 308 7.00 -18.02 4.51
N ILE A 309 8.16 -17.36 4.56
CA ILE A 309 8.51 -16.37 5.56
C ILE A 309 7.66 -15.10 5.49
N LEU A 310 7.05 -14.75 4.35
CA LEU A 310 6.19 -13.57 4.21
C LEU A 310 4.82 -13.77 4.87
N GLN A 311 4.22 -12.68 5.33
CA GLN A 311 2.91 -12.72 5.98
C GLN A 311 1.82 -13.07 4.96
N PRO A 312 0.96 -14.08 5.18
CA PRO A 312 -0.21 -14.32 4.35
C PRO A 312 -1.36 -13.38 4.74
N ALA A 313 -2.16 -12.98 3.75
CA ALA A 313 -3.47 -12.39 3.96
C ALA A 313 -4.44 -13.41 4.58
N SER A 314 -5.36 -12.93 5.42
CA SER A 314 -6.58 -13.67 5.74
C SER A 314 -7.45 -13.75 4.49
N LEU A 315 -7.93 -14.96 4.14
CA LEU A 315 -8.79 -15.18 2.98
C LEU A 315 -10.18 -15.64 3.45
N SER A 316 -11.24 -15.06 2.88
CA SER A 316 -12.60 -15.56 3.04
C SER A 316 -12.83 -16.82 2.20
N ARG A 317 -13.91 -17.55 2.46
CA ARG A 317 -14.21 -18.81 1.73
C ARG A 317 -14.43 -18.57 0.24
N ASP A 318 -15.03 -17.46 -0.12
CA ASP A 318 -15.39 -17.15 -1.51
C ASP A 318 -14.15 -16.76 -2.31
N MET A 319 -13.25 -15.95 -1.72
CA MET A 319 -11.91 -15.70 -2.26
C MET A 319 -11.11 -16.98 -2.50
N ILE A 320 -11.24 -17.99 -1.63
CA ILE A 320 -10.59 -19.28 -1.82
C ILE A 320 -11.14 -19.99 -3.06
N LEU A 321 -12.48 -20.01 -3.23
CA LEU A 321 -13.14 -20.64 -4.39
C LEU A 321 -12.68 -20.04 -5.73
N GLU A 322 -12.60 -18.72 -5.82
CA GLU A 322 -12.07 -18.01 -7.01
C GLU A 322 -10.63 -18.45 -7.35
N MET A 323 -9.78 -18.63 -6.33
CA MET A 323 -8.40 -19.10 -6.53
C MET A 323 -8.32 -20.56 -7.02
N GLU A 324 -9.34 -21.39 -6.79
CA GLU A 324 -9.33 -22.79 -7.23
C GLU A 324 -9.41 -22.93 -8.76
N GLU A 325 -10.12 -22.00 -9.44
CA GLU A 325 -10.21 -21.96 -10.90
C GLU A 325 -8.85 -21.63 -11.52
N GLY A 326 -8.19 -20.56 -11.04
CA GLY A 326 -6.85 -20.18 -11.46
C GLY A 326 -5.81 -21.28 -11.22
N PHE A 327 -5.93 -22.02 -10.11
CA PHE A 327 -5.12 -23.23 -9.87
C PHE A 327 -5.35 -24.31 -10.93
N GLY A 328 -6.61 -24.58 -11.29
CA GLY A 328 -6.97 -25.56 -12.31
C GLY A 328 -6.38 -25.21 -13.68
N LEU A 329 -6.49 -23.94 -14.09
CA LEU A 329 -5.90 -23.42 -15.33
C LEU A 329 -4.37 -23.52 -15.32
N LEU A 330 -3.70 -23.09 -14.24
CA LEU A 330 -2.24 -23.15 -14.12
C LEU A 330 -1.72 -24.59 -14.20
N ARG A 331 -2.34 -25.51 -13.45
CA ARG A 331 -1.95 -26.93 -13.47
C ARG A 331 -2.25 -27.58 -14.82
N SER A 332 -3.37 -27.25 -15.46
CA SER A 332 -3.68 -27.73 -16.82
C SER A 332 -2.63 -27.26 -17.83
N GLY A 333 -2.15 -26.02 -17.73
CA GLY A 333 -1.06 -25.51 -18.55
C GLY A 333 0.21 -26.35 -18.42
N PHE A 334 0.72 -26.56 -17.20
CA PHE A 334 1.94 -27.37 -17.03
C PHE A 334 1.80 -28.84 -17.47
N VAL A 335 0.60 -29.43 -17.39
CA VAL A 335 0.33 -30.78 -17.92
C VAL A 335 0.37 -30.78 -19.46
N LYS A 336 -0.21 -29.77 -20.12
CA LYS A 336 -0.13 -29.62 -21.59
C LYS A 336 1.30 -29.38 -22.07
N ALA A 337 2.06 -28.56 -21.33
CA ALA A 337 3.50 -28.31 -21.51
C ALA A 337 4.39 -29.56 -21.39
N ASN A 338 3.80 -30.73 -21.07
CA ASN A 338 4.47 -32.00 -20.86
C ASN A 338 5.60 -31.91 -19.80
N ILE A 339 5.36 -31.14 -18.73
CA ILE A 339 6.23 -31.13 -17.55
C ILE A 339 5.99 -32.42 -16.77
N ALA A 340 7.07 -33.11 -16.39
CA ALA A 340 6.98 -34.34 -15.62
C ALA A 340 6.26 -34.12 -14.28
N ASP A 341 5.36 -35.04 -13.91
CA ASP A 341 4.54 -34.96 -12.69
C ASP A 341 5.37 -34.73 -11.41
N GLU A 342 6.58 -35.30 -11.34
CA GLU A 342 7.53 -35.10 -10.24
C GLU A 342 7.93 -33.63 -10.05
N LEU A 343 8.13 -32.89 -11.15
CA LEU A 343 8.52 -31.48 -11.13
C LEU A 343 7.34 -30.56 -10.77
N ILE A 344 6.10 -30.99 -10.98
CA ILE A 344 4.88 -30.25 -10.59
C ILE A 344 4.21 -30.79 -9.34
N ALA A 345 4.81 -31.76 -8.64
CA ALA A 345 4.25 -32.36 -7.43
C ALA A 345 4.05 -31.34 -6.28
N PHE A 346 4.87 -30.28 -6.23
CA PHE A 346 4.70 -29.17 -5.28
C PHE A 346 3.43 -28.33 -5.55
N LEU A 347 2.93 -28.32 -6.80
CA LEU A 347 1.81 -27.49 -7.26
C LEU A 347 0.48 -28.10 -6.80
N THR A 348 0.26 -28.02 -5.50
CA THR A 348 -1.01 -28.34 -4.84
C THR A 348 -1.92 -27.11 -4.79
N LYS A 349 -3.23 -27.33 -4.66
CA LYS A 349 -4.21 -26.25 -4.45
C LYS A 349 -3.82 -25.40 -3.23
N GLN A 350 -3.40 -26.04 -2.14
CA GLN A 350 -2.96 -25.36 -0.93
C GLN A 350 -1.71 -24.50 -1.17
N TRP A 351 -0.72 -24.98 -1.94
CA TRP A 351 0.46 -24.19 -2.28
C TRP A 351 0.08 -22.93 -3.07
N TYR A 352 -0.77 -23.07 -4.09
CA TYR A 352 -1.22 -21.96 -4.93
C TYR A 352 -1.95 -20.87 -4.11
N ILE A 353 -2.91 -21.28 -3.26
CA ILE A 353 -3.63 -20.37 -2.36
C ILE A 353 -2.65 -19.71 -1.37
N ASN A 354 -1.73 -20.48 -0.77
CA ASN A 354 -0.74 -19.97 0.18
C ASN A 354 0.21 -18.93 -0.44
N MET A 355 0.56 -19.09 -1.72
CA MET A 355 1.37 -18.13 -2.46
C MET A 355 0.55 -16.87 -2.79
N LEU A 356 -0.68 -17.01 -3.32
CA LEU A 356 -1.55 -15.85 -3.59
C LEU A 356 -1.84 -15.03 -2.33
N ALA A 357 -2.12 -15.67 -1.20
CA ALA A 357 -2.34 -15.00 0.08
C ALA A 357 -1.17 -14.10 0.49
N ARG A 358 0.07 -14.56 0.26
CA ARG A 358 1.29 -13.79 0.56
C ARG A 358 1.53 -12.69 -0.46
N ILE A 359 1.47 -13.02 -1.74
CA ILE A 359 1.69 -12.04 -2.82
C ILE A 359 0.69 -10.87 -2.69
N ARG A 360 -0.58 -11.14 -2.32
CA ARG A 360 -1.63 -10.10 -2.19
C ARG A 360 -1.29 -8.94 -1.26
N ILE A 361 -0.51 -9.16 -0.20
CA ILE A 361 -0.13 -8.12 0.79
C ILE A 361 1.38 -7.85 0.86
N ASN A 362 2.20 -8.50 0.02
CA ASN A 362 3.66 -8.30 -0.02
C ASN A 362 4.16 -7.90 -1.42
N ALA A 363 3.28 -7.81 -2.43
CA ALA A 363 3.63 -7.35 -3.76
C ALA A 363 3.61 -5.82 -3.86
N PHE A 364 4.64 -5.28 -4.49
CA PHE A 364 4.80 -3.87 -4.82
C PHE A 364 4.31 -3.64 -6.26
N ARG A 365 3.50 -2.60 -6.44
CA ARG A 365 3.18 -2.04 -7.75
C ARG A 365 4.46 -1.40 -8.31
N ILE A 366 4.77 -1.67 -9.58
CA ILE A 366 5.96 -1.11 -10.24
C ILE A 366 5.49 -0.08 -11.26
N GLU A 367 6.03 1.12 -11.11
CA GLU A 367 5.71 2.28 -11.92
C GLU A 367 6.95 2.78 -12.66
N LEU A 368 6.72 3.64 -13.65
CA LEU A 368 7.78 4.31 -14.37
C LEU A 368 8.04 5.65 -13.71
N ALA A 369 9.24 5.85 -13.18
CA ALA A 369 9.68 7.15 -12.70
C ALA A 369 9.54 8.18 -13.83
N VAL A 370 8.55 9.07 -13.68
CA VAL A 370 8.38 10.23 -14.54
C VAL A 370 9.64 11.08 -14.41
N GLY A 371 10.38 11.25 -15.51
CA GLY A 371 11.53 12.15 -15.52
C GLY A 371 11.12 13.59 -15.20
N LEU A 372 12.08 14.48 -14.95
CA LEU A 372 11.77 15.92 -14.92
C LEU A 372 11.35 16.35 -16.34
N HIS A 373 10.04 16.45 -16.57
CA HIS A 373 9.47 16.94 -17.83
C HIS A 373 9.39 18.48 -17.74
N GLU A 374 9.94 19.19 -18.72
CA GLU A 374 10.06 20.66 -18.67
C GLU A 374 8.73 21.41 -18.92
N ASP A 375 7.66 20.70 -19.30
CA ASP A 375 6.36 21.29 -19.63
C ASP A 375 5.18 20.56 -18.97
N LEU A 376 4.17 21.33 -18.57
CA LEU A 376 3.00 20.92 -17.79
C LEU A 376 2.15 19.85 -18.51
N LEU A 377 1.98 19.97 -19.83
CA LEU A 377 1.26 18.98 -20.65
C LEU A 377 2.01 17.65 -20.73
N SER A 378 3.34 17.72 -20.78
CA SER A 378 4.19 16.53 -20.81
C SER A 378 4.21 15.84 -19.44
N SER A 379 4.20 16.61 -18.34
CA SER A 379 4.02 16.09 -16.98
C SER A 379 2.64 15.46 -16.79
N ALA A 380 1.55 16.09 -17.25
CA ALA A 380 0.20 15.54 -17.13
C ALA A 380 0.03 14.24 -17.93
N ALA A 381 0.55 14.17 -19.15
CA ALA A 381 0.57 12.93 -19.94
C ALA A 381 1.42 11.83 -19.25
N ALA A 382 2.53 12.20 -18.62
CA ALA A 382 3.37 11.25 -17.89
C ALA A 382 2.73 10.78 -16.56
N CYS A 383 1.92 11.61 -15.88
CA CYS A 383 1.09 11.15 -14.77
C CYS A 383 0.05 10.11 -15.23
N ILE A 384 -0.63 10.36 -16.35
CA ILE A 384 -1.60 9.40 -16.93
C ILE A 384 -0.90 8.10 -17.39
N GLU A 385 0.35 8.17 -17.88
CA GLU A 385 1.16 6.95 -18.13
C GLU A 385 1.61 6.25 -16.84
N ALA A 386 1.89 6.98 -15.76
CA ALA A 386 2.29 6.43 -14.46
C ALA A 386 1.11 5.78 -13.71
N GLU A 387 -0.11 6.30 -13.89
CA GLU A 387 -1.36 5.69 -13.41
C GLU A 387 -1.54 4.24 -13.91
N VAL A 388 -0.88 3.85 -15.01
CA VAL A 388 -0.84 2.47 -15.51
C VAL A 388 0.42 1.74 -15.05
N ALA A 389 0.29 0.96 -13.98
CA ALA A 389 1.36 0.08 -13.48
C ALA A 389 1.97 -0.79 -14.60
N VAL A 390 3.29 -0.69 -14.79
CA VAL A 390 4.02 -1.53 -15.76
C VAL A 390 4.19 -2.98 -15.31
N GLY A 391 4.03 -3.24 -14.02
CA GLY A 391 4.04 -4.59 -13.48
C GLY A 391 3.87 -4.63 -11.97
N ASN A 392 4.07 -5.82 -11.41
CA ASN A 392 4.10 -6.04 -9.97
C ASN A 392 5.34 -6.89 -9.63
N ALA A 393 5.87 -6.77 -8.42
CA ALA A 393 7.01 -7.56 -7.97
C ALA A 393 6.99 -7.80 -6.46
N VAL A 394 7.60 -8.90 -6.01
CA VAL A 394 7.75 -9.23 -4.57
C VAL A 394 9.21 -9.16 -4.19
N TYR A 395 9.54 -8.42 -3.13
CA TYR A 395 10.92 -8.23 -2.66
C TYR A 395 11.05 -8.67 -1.21
N MET A 396 11.89 -9.67 -0.93
CA MET A 396 12.01 -10.29 0.40
C MET A 396 12.16 -9.29 1.55
N LEU A 397 13.08 -8.35 1.41
CA LEU A 397 13.49 -7.44 2.48
C LEU A 397 12.55 -6.21 2.62
N PRO A 398 12.14 -5.51 1.54
CA PRO A 398 11.06 -4.52 1.58
C PRO A 398 9.77 -5.03 2.22
N SER A 399 9.39 -6.30 1.99
CA SER A 399 8.20 -6.91 2.61
C SER A 399 8.28 -7.11 4.14
N PHE A 400 9.40 -6.82 4.81
CA PHE A 400 9.50 -6.78 6.27
C PHE A 400 9.40 -5.38 6.87
N TYR A 401 9.31 -4.33 6.04
CA TYR A 401 9.07 -2.98 6.53
C TYR A 401 7.59 -2.85 6.92
N ASN A 402 7.34 -2.49 8.18
CA ASN A 402 5.99 -2.18 8.61
C ASN A 402 5.54 -0.86 8.01
N HIS A 403 4.25 -0.76 7.70
CA HIS A 403 3.65 0.43 7.15
C HIS A 403 3.49 1.52 8.23
N ASP A 404 3.95 2.72 7.93
CA ASP A 404 3.51 3.95 8.59
C ASP A 404 2.79 4.81 7.55
N CYS A 405 1.76 5.55 7.94
CA CYS A 405 0.75 6.08 7.01
C CYS A 405 1.15 7.38 6.28
N GLU A 406 2.33 7.38 5.64
CA GLU A 406 2.82 8.43 4.73
C GLU A 406 3.62 7.79 3.54
N ASN A 407 4.19 8.57 2.59
CA ASN A 407 4.35 8.16 1.16
C ASN A 407 5.80 7.83 0.51
N ALA A 408 6.02 6.87 -0.48
CA ALA A 408 7.28 6.15 -1.00
C ALA A 408 8.16 6.57 -2.24
N ASP A 409 9.33 5.90 -2.40
CA ASP A 409 9.64 5.14 -3.65
C ASP A 409 10.49 3.87 -3.32
N ALA A 410 10.58 2.86 -4.21
CA ALA A 410 11.30 1.59 -4.02
C ALA A 410 12.85 1.68 -4.09
N ARG A 411 13.39 2.84 -3.72
CA ARG A 411 14.74 2.97 -3.14
C ARG A 411 14.57 3.45 -1.72
N LEU A 412 14.62 2.52 -0.76
CA LEU A 412 14.55 2.83 0.66
C LEU A 412 15.74 3.72 1.07
N LYS A 413 15.48 5.02 1.06
CA LYS A 413 16.33 6.06 1.64
C LYS A 413 15.74 6.49 2.96
N ALA A 414 16.60 6.90 3.89
CA ALA A 414 16.11 7.52 5.12
C ALA A 414 15.59 8.93 4.79
N LEU A 415 14.29 9.20 5.02
CA LEU A 415 13.70 10.53 4.82
C LEU A 415 14.05 11.52 5.95
N ARG A 416 14.49 10.99 7.09
CA ARG A 416 14.96 11.69 8.29
C ARG A 416 16.13 10.91 8.89
N ASP A 417 16.90 11.53 9.78
CA ASP A 417 17.94 10.83 10.53
C ASP A 417 17.32 9.68 11.37
N ILE A 418 17.88 8.48 11.28
CA ILE A 418 17.43 7.28 12.01
C ILE A 418 18.52 6.88 12.99
N GLU A 419 18.18 6.80 14.28
CA GLU A 419 19.11 6.39 15.33
C GLU A 419 19.25 4.86 15.45
N ALA A 420 20.37 4.42 16.02
CA ALA A 420 20.67 3.00 16.17
C ALA A 420 19.66 2.30 17.10
N GLY A 421 19.06 1.20 16.63
CA GLY A 421 18.06 0.44 17.38
C GLY A 421 16.60 0.77 17.05
N SER A 422 16.32 1.92 16.43
CA SER A 422 14.97 2.34 16.04
C SER A 422 14.34 1.40 15.01
N SER A 423 13.03 1.21 15.10
CA SER A 423 12.24 0.57 14.03
C SER A 423 12.30 1.43 12.76
N ILE A 424 12.41 0.80 11.60
CA ILE A 424 12.32 1.45 10.30
C ILE A 424 11.03 0.99 9.65
N VAL A 425 10.15 1.96 9.49
CA VAL A 425 8.90 1.82 8.74
C VAL A 425 9.13 2.14 7.28
N GLY A 426 8.42 1.44 6.40
CA GLY A 426 8.30 1.76 4.98
C GLY A 426 7.06 2.61 4.78
N GLN A 427 7.12 3.53 3.83
CA GLN A 427 6.07 4.54 3.59
C GLN A 427 5.85 4.63 2.05
N LEU A 428 4.60 4.82 1.53
CA LEU A 428 3.99 4.65 0.14
C LEU A 428 2.85 5.67 -0.17
N LEU A 429 2.85 6.66 -1.10
CA LEU A 429 3.46 6.97 -2.43
C LEU A 429 3.60 5.83 -3.44
N GLU A 430 2.93 5.87 -4.61
CA GLU A 430 1.98 6.87 -5.21
C GLU A 430 2.54 8.23 -5.68
#